data_AF-A0A3N9MXN8-F1
#
_entry.id   AF-A0A3N9MXN8-F1
#
_cell.length_a   1.000
_cell.length_b   1.000
_cell.length_c   1.000
_cell.angle_alpha   90.00
_cell.angle_beta   90.00
_cell.angle_gamma   90.00
#
_symmetry.space_group_name_H-M   'P 1'
#
loop_
_entity.id
_entity.type
_entity.pdbx_description
1 polymer ?
#
loop_
_entity_poly.entity_id
_entity_poly.type
_entity_poly.pdbx_seq_one_letter_code
_entity_poly.pdbx_strand_id
1 'polypeptide(L)'
;MTNHLSRLTIGLLFTIHMGSFFQLFAQEPVKLFSSEKVSYSIQFKNEIPSYKVMGVFIIPDEQIAIQIVGDEKTDTYEIYLSGGSITSLDKNEWRFQPPQNPGLYPITIIRSAMQDSMILNVFVMVPYKELKGEYLNGYRIGEYPTTLLNELLIYSPPKGFIEVTKENEDTFISPHFQLKSFVSKQDGDYPKYVVLRERLLLKLELILEKINEKGYACGTLHIMSGYRTPYYNKLIGNVKYSRHVWGGAADIFVDVNPRDGMMDDLNQDGQINYHDAEIIYDIIDKMYGRPFYEMFIGGLGWYRRTLSHGPFVHVDVRGFRARW
;
A
#
# COMPACT_ATOMS: atom_id res chain seq x y z
N MET A 1 45.20 -91.83 -31.85
CA MET A 1 43.76 -92.17 -31.95
C MET A 1 42.98 -91.09 -31.22
N THR A 2 41.92 -90.58 -31.87
CA THR A 2 40.89 -89.60 -31.41
C THR A 2 41.39 -88.20 -31.01
N ASN A 3 41.58 -87.24 -31.92
CA ASN A 3 40.63 -86.34 -32.62
C ASN A 3 39.75 -85.42 -31.74
N HIS A 4 40.08 -84.12 -31.82
CA HIS A 4 39.22 -82.95 -32.08
C HIS A 4 37.85 -82.81 -31.38
N LEU A 5 37.66 -81.71 -30.63
CA LEU A 5 36.93 -80.50 -31.07
C LEU A 5 36.63 -79.56 -29.89
N SER A 6 37.13 -78.33 -30.01
CA SER A 6 36.83 -77.16 -29.21
C SER A 6 35.38 -76.69 -29.42
N ARG A 7 34.62 -76.50 -28.34
CA ARG A 7 33.30 -75.84 -28.36
C ARG A 7 33.43 -74.36 -27.98
N LEU A 8 33.06 -73.49 -28.92
CA LEU A 8 32.68 -72.10 -28.68
C LEU A 8 31.46 -72.05 -27.74
N THR A 9 31.52 -71.22 -26.70
CA THR A 9 30.34 -70.81 -25.93
C THR A 9 30.20 -69.30 -26.05
N ILE A 10 29.08 -68.86 -26.61
CA ILE A 10 28.71 -67.45 -26.79
C ILE A 10 28.19 -66.93 -25.45
N GLY A 11 28.90 -65.98 -24.84
CA GLY A 11 28.47 -65.24 -23.66
C GLY A 11 27.84 -63.91 -24.06
N LEU A 12 26.56 -63.74 -23.77
CA LEU A 12 25.79 -62.51 -23.97
C LEU A 12 26.17 -61.49 -22.89
N LEU A 13 26.79 -60.36 -23.25
CA LEU A 13 26.98 -59.23 -22.32
C LEU A 13 25.67 -58.44 -22.20
N PHE A 14 25.09 -58.41 -20.99
CA PHE A 14 24.08 -57.42 -20.61
C PHE A 14 24.77 -56.24 -19.94
N THR A 15 24.87 -55.11 -20.65
CA THR A 15 25.31 -53.83 -20.10
C THR A 15 24.11 -53.16 -19.42
N ILE A 16 24.11 -53.10 -18.10
CA ILE A 16 23.12 -52.32 -17.33
C ILE A 16 23.58 -50.85 -17.34
N HIS A 17 22.87 -49.98 -18.07
CA HIS A 17 22.99 -48.54 -17.91
C HIS A 17 22.14 -48.09 -16.71
N MET A 18 22.78 -47.76 -15.58
CA MET A 18 22.14 -46.95 -14.53
C MET A 18 22.03 -45.51 -15.04
N GLY A 19 20.90 -45.18 -15.66
CA GLY A 19 20.52 -43.78 -15.89
C GLY A 19 20.01 -43.17 -14.59
N SER A 20 20.83 -42.35 -13.94
CA SER A 20 20.37 -41.46 -12.86
C SER A 20 19.53 -40.33 -13.47
N PHE A 21 18.21 -40.49 -13.47
CA PHE A 21 17.29 -39.39 -13.73
C PHE A 21 17.23 -38.49 -12.48
N PHE A 22 18.03 -37.42 -12.47
CA PHE A 22 17.75 -36.28 -11.60
C PHE A 22 16.58 -35.51 -12.23
N GLN A 23 15.36 -35.70 -11.72
CA GLN A 23 14.28 -34.76 -11.96
C GLN A 23 14.62 -33.46 -11.21
N LEU A 24 15.15 -32.48 -11.95
CA LEU A 24 15.15 -31.09 -11.53
C LEU A 24 13.68 -30.66 -11.40
N PHE A 25 13.16 -30.64 -10.19
CA PHE A 25 11.97 -29.85 -9.89
C PHE A 25 12.37 -28.39 -10.10
N ALA A 26 11.97 -27.81 -11.24
CA ALA A 26 11.93 -26.36 -11.36
C ALA A 26 10.96 -25.87 -10.29
N GLN A 27 11.48 -25.26 -9.22
CA GLN A 27 10.65 -24.46 -8.34
C GLN A 27 10.04 -23.37 -9.22
N GLU A 28 8.71 -23.33 -9.31
CA GLU A 28 8.01 -22.18 -9.87
C GLU A 28 8.57 -20.92 -9.18
N PRO A 29 8.97 -19.88 -9.94
CA PRO A 29 9.47 -18.66 -9.32
C PRO A 29 8.41 -18.15 -8.35
N VAL A 30 8.81 -17.94 -7.10
CA VAL A 30 7.93 -17.36 -6.08
C VAL A 30 7.40 -16.05 -6.63
N LYS A 31 6.09 -15.99 -6.88
CA LYS A 31 5.44 -14.79 -7.38
C LYS A 31 5.55 -13.72 -6.28
N LEU A 32 6.41 -12.72 -6.50
CA LEU A 32 6.65 -11.64 -5.53
C LEU A 32 5.38 -10.80 -5.25
N PHE A 33 4.41 -10.81 -6.17
CA PHE A 33 3.21 -10.00 -6.11
C PHE A 33 1.93 -10.83 -6.32
N SER A 34 0.93 -10.59 -5.49
CA SER A 34 -0.46 -11.00 -5.65
C SER A 34 -1.34 -9.76 -5.47
N SER A 35 -2.44 -9.62 -6.21
CA SER A 35 -3.28 -8.42 -6.08
C SER A 35 -4.00 -8.34 -4.73
N GLU A 36 -4.08 -9.46 -3.99
CA GLU A 36 -4.75 -9.56 -2.68
C GLU A 36 -6.16 -8.96 -2.68
N LYS A 37 -6.88 -9.13 -3.80
CA LYS A 37 -8.27 -8.72 -3.96
C LYS A 37 -9.23 -9.77 -3.41
N VAL A 38 -10.40 -9.31 -2.97
CA VAL A 38 -11.57 -10.14 -2.63
C VAL A 38 -12.58 -10.10 -3.78
N SER A 39 -13.53 -11.01 -3.76
CA SER A 39 -14.56 -11.18 -4.80
C SER A 39 -15.66 -10.10 -4.79
N TYR A 40 -15.63 -9.18 -3.82
CA TYR A 40 -16.62 -8.13 -3.65
C TYR A 40 -15.94 -6.79 -3.39
N SER A 41 -16.71 -5.70 -3.49
CA SER A 41 -16.22 -4.36 -3.14
C SER A 41 -17.04 -3.78 -2.00
N ILE A 42 -16.41 -2.94 -1.19
CA ILE A 42 -17.09 -2.19 -0.12
C ILE A 42 -17.01 -0.72 -0.45
N GLN A 43 -18.14 -0.03 -0.44
CA GLN A 43 -18.18 1.41 -0.39
C GLN A 43 -18.17 1.88 1.06
N PHE A 44 -17.23 2.77 1.38
CA PHE A 44 -17.27 3.60 2.57
C PHE A 44 -16.79 5.00 2.21
N LYS A 45 -17.42 6.03 2.80
CA LYS A 45 -17.16 7.44 2.43
C LYS A 45 -17.24 7.61 0.89
N ASN A 46 -16.12 7.95 0.25
CA ASN A 46 -15.99 8.16 -1.19
C ASN A 46 -15.09 7.13 -1.88
N GLU A 47 -14.81 6.01 -1.23
CA GLU A 47 -13.89 4.99 -1.71
C GLU A 47 -14.61 3.65 -1.89
N ILE A 48 -14.18 2.86 -2.88
CA ILE A 48 -14.76 1.55 -3.23
C ILE A 48 -13.64 0.50 -3.38
N PRO A 49 -12.91 0.14 -2.31
CA PRO A 49 -11.90 -0.92 -2.36
C PRO A 49 -12.47 -2.31 -2.61
N SER A 50 -11.63 -3.17 -3.17
CA SER A 50 -11.83 -4.62 -3.32
C SER A 50 -10.63 -5.43 -2.82
N TYR A 51 -9.89 -4.90 -1.84
CA TYR A 51 -8.69 -5.53 -1.27
C TYR A 51 -8.99 -6.27 0.03
N LYS A 52 -8.23 -7.34 0.35
CA LYS A 52 -8.37 -8.09 1.62
C LYS A 52 -8.14 -7.27 2.88
N VAL A 53 -7.37 -6.19 2.80
CA VAL A 53 -7.08 -5.30 3.93
C VAL A 53 -7.19 -3.85 3.45
N MET A 54 -7.83 -3.00 4.25
CA MET A 54 -7.88 -1.56 4.00
C MET A 54 -7.92 -0.75 5.30
N GLY A 55 -7.10 0.29 5.38
CA GLY A 55 -7.14 1.27 6.46
C GLY A 55 -8.30 2.25 6.30
N VAL A 56 -9.00 2.54 7.39
CA VAL A 56 -10.10 3.51 7.43
C VAL A 56 -9.83 4.51 8.56
N PHE A 57 -9.84 5.81 8.27
CA PHE A 57 -9.39 6.83 9.23
C PHE A 57 -10.54 7.75 9.64
N ILE A 58 -11.06 7.63 10.85
CA ILE A 58 -12.25 8.38 11.31
C ILE A 58 -12.04 8.95 12.71
N ILE A 59 -12.74 10.03 13.05
CA ILE A 59 -12.75 10.56 14.43
C ILE A 59 -13.87 9.89 15.25
N PRO A 60 -13.80 9.89 16.60
CA PRO A 60 -14.79 9.29 17.50
C PRO A 60 -16.26 9.59 17.19
N ASP A 61 -16.55 10.83 16.77
CA ASP A 61 -17.92 11.29 16.53
C ASP A 61 -18.36 11.13 15.06
N GLU A 62 -17.52 10.54 14.21
CA GLU A 62 -17.82 10.31 12.80
C GLU A 62 -18.35 8.89 12.57
N GLN A 63 -19.63 8.79 12.25
CA GLN A 63 -20.23 7.55 11.74
C GLN A 63 -19.98 7.40 10.24
N ILE A 64 -19.81 6.16 9.79
CA ILE A 64 -19.68 5.84 8.37
C ILE A 64 -20.70 4.78 7.95
N ALA A 65 -21.21 4.92 6.73
CA ALA A 65 -21.88 3.84 6.05
C ALA A 65 -20.85 2.89 5.43
N ILE A 66 -21.10 1.60 5.56
CA ILE A 66 -20.35 0.50 4.94
C ILE A 66 -21.35 -0.26 4.10
N GLN A 67 -21.12 -0.34 2.79
CA GLN A 67 -22.05 -0.96 1.85
C GLN A 67 -21.32 -1.93 0.93
N ILE A 68 -21.86 -3.13 0.71
CA ILE A 68 -21.37 -4.01 -0.36
C ILE A 68 -21.85 -3.46 -1.71
N VAL A 69 -20.92 -3.30 -2.65
CA VAL A 69 -21.20 -2.88 -4.03
C VAL A 69 -21.08 -4.07 -4.97
N GLY A 70 -22.13 -4.34 -5.76
CA GLY A 70 -22.17 -5.42 -6.76
C GLY A 70 -23.56 -6.05 -6.92
N ASP A 71 -23.73 -6.88 -7.95
CA ASP A 71 -25.03 -7.44 -8.37
C ASP A 71 -25.46 -8.72 -7.62
N GLU A 72 -24.63 -9.23 -6.70
CA GLU A 72 -24.84 -10.52 -6.04
C GLU A 72 -25.83 -10.41 -4.87
N LYS A 73 -27.09 -10.15 -5.22
CA LYS A 73 -28.21 -9.92 -4.29
C LYS A 73 -28.54 -11.12 -3.40
N THR A 74 -28.02 -12.32 -3.68
CA THR A 74 -28.35 -13.54 -2.93
C THR A 74 -27.40 -13.81 -1.78
N ASP A 75 -26.21 -13.20 -1.77
CA ASP A 75 -25.21 -13.52 -0.77
C ASP A 75 -25.53 -12.97 0.61
N THR A 76 -24.84 -13.53 1.59
CA THR A 76 -24.89 -13.12 2.99
C THR A 76 -23.48 -12.76 3.45
N TYR A 77 -23.41 -11.76 4.31
CA TYR A 77 -22.18 -11.22 4.83
C TYR A 77 -22.23 -11.22 6.35
N GLU A 78 -21.17 -11.75 6.98
CA GLU A 78 -20.99 -11.71 8.42
C GLU A 78 -20.01 -10.60 8.77
N ILE A 79 -20.33 -9.82 9.81
CA ILE A 79 -19.50 -8.70 10.28
C ILE A 79 -19.08 -8.94 11.71
N TYR A 80 -17.78 -8.92 11.95
CA TYR A 80 -17.17 -9.05 13.26
C TYR A 80 -16.46 -7.74 13.61
N LEU A 81 -16.80 -7.19 14.78
CA LEU A 81 -16.21 -5.95 15.30
C LEU A 81 -15.24 -6.27 16.44
N SER A 82 -14.06 -5.68 16.40
CA SER A 82 -13.17 -5.63 17.58
C SER A 82 -13.56 -4.53 18.57
N GLY A 83 -14.34 -3.54 18.13
CA GLY A 83 -14.86 -2.46 18.96
C GLY A 83 -15.85 -1.58 18.19
N GLY A 84 -16.62 -0.79 18.94
CA GLY A 84 -17.67 0.09 18.41
C GLY A 84 -19.00 -0.63 18.31
N SER A 85 -19.90 -0.10 17.50
CA SER A 85 -21.21 -0.72 17.24
C SER A 85 -21.59 -0.57 15.78
N ILE A 86 -22.33 -1.54 15.26
CA ILE A 86 -22.84 -1.52 13.90
C ILE A 86 -24.37 -1.70 13.90
N THR A 87 -25.05 -0.99 13.02
CA THR A 87 -26.51 -1.10 12.83
C THR A 87 -26.79 -1.42 11.37
N SER A 88 -27.57 -2.47 11.11
CA SER A 88 -28.02 -2.78 9.74
C SER A 88 -28.98 -1.68 9.26
N LEU A 89 -28.71 -1.12 8.10
CA LEU A 89 -29.61 -0.18 7.42
C LEU A 89 -30.41 -0.91 6.33
N ASP A 90 -29.77 -1.85 5.64
CA ASP A 90 -30.37 -2.74 4.65
C ASP A 90 -29.60 -4.09 4.66
N LYS A 91 -29.92 -5.01 3.74
CA LYS A 91 -29.29 -6.34 3.60
C LYS A 91 -27.77 -6.28 3.47
N ASN A 92 -27.26 -5.30 2.73
CA ASN A 92 -25.85 -5.14 2.38
C ASN A 92 -25.30 -3.77 2.79
N GLU A 93 -25.99 -3.08 3.69
CA GLU A 93 -25.63 -1.74 4.12
C GLU A 93 -25.72 -1.63 5.64
N TRP A 94 -24.68 -1.09 6.24
CA TRP A 94 -24.56 -0.92 7.67
C TRP A 94 -24.03 0.46 8.02
N ARG A 95 -24.43 0.94 9.20
CA ARG A 95 -23.89 2.14 9.84
C ARG A 95 -22.94 1.73 10.95
N PHE A 96 -21.67 2.06 10.82
CA PHE A 96 -20.68 1.86 11.85
C PHE A 96 -20.49 3.12 12.70
N GLN A 97 -20.54 2.96 14.02
CA GLN A 97 -20.19 3.95 15.02
C GLN A 97 -18.90 3.51 15.70
N PRO A 98 -17.79 4.27 15.54
CA PRO A 98 -16.54 3.95 16.22
C PRO A 98 -16.63 4.08 17.75
N PRO A 99 -15.74 3.41 18.48
CA PRO A 99 -15.43 3.73 19.86
C PRO A 99 -15.05 5.20 20.07
N GLN A 100 -15.20 5.67 21.31
CA GLN A 100 -14.84 7.04 21.68
C GLN A 100 -13.33 7.24 21.86
N ASN A 101 -12.62 6.19 22.26
CA ASN A 101 -11.18 6.25 22.46
C ASN A 101 -10.44 6.09 21.12
N PRO A 102 -9.41 6.92 20.86
CA PRO A 102 -8.49 6.68 19.75
C PRO A 102 -7.85 5.30 19.83
N GLY A 103 -7.59 4.68 18.68
CA GLY A 103 -7.00 3.34 18.60
C GLY A 103 -7.34 2.61 17.31
N LEU A 104 -6.83 1.38 17.20
CA LEU A 104 -7.09 0.47 16.08
C LEU A 104 -8.24 -0.49 16.44
N TYR A 105 -9.28 -0.50 15.63
CA TYR A 105 -10.47 -1.33 15.77
C TYR A 105 -10.81 -2.02 14.44
N PRO A 106 -10.19 -3.17 14.13
CA PRO A 106 -10.50 -3.92 12.93
C PRO A 106 -11.98 -4.34 12.86
N ILE A 107 -12.54 -4.28 11.64
CA ILE A 107 -13.82 -4.85 11.25
C ILE A 107 -13.54 -5.93 10.21
N THR A 108 -13.96 -7.16 10.47
CA THR A 108 -13.85 -8.26 9.51
C THR A 108 -15.20 -8.50 8.86
N ILE A 109 -15.22 -8.50 7.53
CA ILE A 109 -16.40 -8.75 6.70
C ILE A 109 -16.14 -10.02 5.92
N ILE A 110 -17.01 -11.02 6.08
CA ILE A 110 -16.85 -12.36 5.50
C ILE A 110 -18.01 -12.62 4.54
N ARG A 111 -17.72 -12.99 3.30
CA ARG A 111 -18.73 -13.45 2.34
C ARG A 111 -18.96 -14.94 2.55
N SER A 112 -20.11 -15.32 3.10
CA SER A 112 -20.35 -16.70 3.58
C SER A 112 -20.24 -17.77 2.49
N ALA A 113 -20.59 -17.44 1.24
CA ALA A 113 -20.60 -18.39 0.13
C ALA A 113 -19.19 -18.78 -0.36
N MET A 114 -18.23 -17.83 -0.36
CA MET A 114 -16.88 -18.04 -0.88
C MET A 114 -15.82 -18.17 0.21
N GLN A 115 -16.17 -17.85 1.46
CA GLN A 115 -15.26 -17.80 2.60
C GLN A 115 -14.05 -16.86 2.38
N ASP A 116 -14.17 -15.87 1.48
CA ASP A 116 -13.21 -14.78 1.38
C ASP A 116 -13.63 -13.60 2.28
N SER A 117 -12.63 -12.84 2.75
CA SER A 117 -12.84 -11.81 3.77
C SER A 117 -12.02 -10.56 3.51
N MET A 118 -12.60 -9.43 3.89
CA MET A 118 -11.96 -8.12 3.95
C MET A 118 -11.85 -7.68 5.40
N ILE A 119 -10.68 -7.16 5.78
CA ILE A 119 -10.44 -6.51 7.06
C ILE A 119 -10.36 -5.00 6.81
N LEU A 120 -11.27 -4.25 7.41
CA LEU A 120 -11.15 -2.80 7.53
C LEU A 120 -10.42 -2.49 8.84
N ASN A 121 -9.15 -2.11 8.77
CA ASN A 121 -8.39 -1.64 9.92
C ASN A 121 -8.82 -0.19 10.22
N VAL A 122 -9.85 -0.05 11.05
CA VAL A 122 -10.39 1.26 11.42
C VAL A 122 -9.51 1.89 12.50
N PHE A 123 -8.86 2.99 12.16
CA PHE A 123 -8.16 3.83 13.13
C PHE A 123 -9.09 4.96 13.56
N VAL A 124 -9.52 4.90 14.82
CA VAL A 124 -10.13 6.04 15.49
C VAL A 124 -9.02 7.01 15.83
N MET A 125 -9.06 8.17 15.17
CA MET A 125 -8.03 9.19 15.24
C MET A 125 -8.18 10.06 16.48
N VAL A 126 -7.07 10.62 16.94
CA VAL A 126 -7.10 11.73 17.89
C VAL A 126 -7.62 12.97 17.15
N PRO A 127 -8.74 13.59 17.58
CA PRO A 127 -9.30 14.74 16.89
C PRO A 127 -8.33 15.93 16.80
N TYR A 128 -8.39 16.71 15.72
CA TYR A 128 -7.50 17.86 15.53
C TYR A 128 -7.58 18.89 16.67
N LYS A 129 -8.78 19.02 17.28
CA LYS A 129 -9.03 19.91 18.42
C LYS A 129 -8.20 19.58 19.67
N GLU A 130 -7.64 18.38 19.77
CA GLU A 130 -6.78 17.98 20.90
C GLU A 130 -5.34 18.53 20.78
N LEU A 131 -5.00 19.14 19.64
CA LEU A 131 -3.69 19.78 19.44
C LEU A 131 -3.53 20.97 20.40
N LYS A 132 -2.44 20.97 21.17
CA LYS A 132 -2.09 22.05 22.12
C LYS A 132 -0.93 22.85 21.55
N GLY A 133 -1.26 23.98 20.92
CA GLY A 133 -0.29 24.74 20.13
C GLY A 133 0.19 23.90 18.94
N GLU A 134 1.49 23.60 18.89
CA GLU A 134 2.10 22.77 17.84
C GLU A 134 2.21 21.28 18.20
N TYR A 135 1.73 20.86 19.39
CA TYR A 135 2.04 19.55 19.96
C TYR A 135 0.79 18.71 20.21
N LEU A 136 0.94 17.40 19.99
CA LEU A 136 -0.02 16.38 20.39
C LEU A 136 0.73 15.33 21.22
N ASN A 137 0.35 15.18 22.50
CA ASN A 137 0.99 14.25 23.44
C ASN A 137 2.55 14.30 23.43
N GLY A 138 3.12 15.49 23.35
CA GLY A 138 4.58 15.71 23.33
C GLY A 138 5.23 15.60 21.94
N TYR A 139 4.55 15.05 20.94
CA TYR A 139 5.03 14.99 19.57
C TYR A 139 4.70 16.28 18.81
N ARG A 140 5.70 16.90 18.18
CA ARG A 140 5.53 18.17 17.47
C ARG A 140 4.94 17.94 16.08
N ILE A 141 3.71 18.40 15.88
CA ILE A 141 3.03 18.46 14.58
C ILE A 141 3.43 19.75 13.85
N GLY A 142 3.48 20.88 14.55
CA GLY A 142 3.60 22.20 13.92
C GLY A 142 2.26 22.73 13.43
N GLU A 143 2.31 23.80 12.63
CA GLU A 143 1.12 24.54 12.25
C GLU A 143 0.69 24.29 10.80
N TYR A 144 -0.58 23.89 10.65
CA TYR A 144 -1.24 23.92 9.35
C TYR A 144 -1.50 25.37 8.91
N PRO A 145 -1.42 25.69 7.60
CA PRO A 145 -1.85 26.99 7.10
C PRO A 145 -3.31 27.28 7.46
N THR A 146 -3.57 28.52 7.91
CA THR A 146 -4.91 29.02 8.20
C THR A 146 -5.69 29.38 6.93
N THR A 147 -5.00 29.75 5.86
CA THR A 147 -5.60 30.04 4.55
C THR A 147 -5.52 28.80 3.66
N LEU A 148 -6.60 28.51 2.94
CA LEU A 148 -6.62 27.45 1.94
C LEU A 148 -5.88 27.91 0.68
N LEU A 149 -5.02 27.07 0.12
CA LEU A 149 -4.41 27.36 -1.18
C LEU A 149 -5.49 27.33 -2.26
N ASN A 150 -5.69 28.46 -2.95
CA ASN A 150 -6.69 28.65 -4.00
C ASN A 150 -8.12 28.27 -3.56
N GLU A 151 -8.44 28.45 -2.28
CA GLU A 151 -9.76 28.12 -1.70
C GLU A 151 -10.14 26.62 -1.80
N LEU A 152 -9.18 25.75 -2.11
CA LEU A 152 -9.43 24.33 -2.29
C LEU A 152 -9.51 23.62 -0.92
N LEU A 153 -10.66 23.01 -0.63
CA LEU A 153 -10.94 22.26 0.60
C LEU A 153 -9.98 21.10 0.87
N ILE A 154 -9.24 20.64 -0.14
CA ILE A 154 -8.22 19.62 0.03
C ILE A 154 -7.04 20.08 0.90
N TYR A 155 -6.88 21.39 1.10
CA TYR A 155 -5.91 22.01 2.00
C TYR A 155 -6.51 22.42 3.36
N SER A 156 -7.76 22.05 3.65
CA SER A 156 -8.31 22.22 5.00
C SER A 156 -7.51 21.43 6.02
N PRO A 157 -7.38 21.91 7.28
CA PRO A 157 -6.79 21.13 8.35
C PRO A 157 -7.39 19.71 8.42
N PRO A 158 -6.59 18.69 8.76
CA PRO A 158 -7.10 17.32 8.88
C PRO A 158 -8.12 17.24 10.01
N LYS A 159 -9.06 16.29 9.92
CA LYS A 159 -10.06 16.05 10.97
C LYS A 159 -9.42 15.57 12.28
N GLY A 160 -8.31 14.85 12.17
CA GLY A 160 -7.58 14.28 13.28
C GLY A 160 -6.30 13.60 12.80
N PHE A 161 -5.66 12.89 13.71
CA PHE A 161 -4.39 12.22 13.51
C PHE A 161 -4.48 10.76 13.93
N ILE A 162 -3.97 9.86 13.10
CA ILE A 162 -3.78 8.46 13.48
C ILE A 162 -2.68 8.44 14.54
N GLU A 163 -2.98 7.91 15.72
CA GLU A 163 -1.98 7.64 16.74
C GLU A 163 -1.21 6.37 16.39
N VAL A 164 0.08 6.52 16.14
CA VAL A 164 0.99 5.42 15.85
C VAL A 164 1.74 5.08 17.12
N THR A 165 1.64 3.83 17.54
CA THR A 165 2.31 3.27 18.73
C THR A 165 3.23 2.13 18.31
N LYS A 166 4.05 1.60 19.23
CA LYS A 166 4.88 0.43 18.94
C LYS A 166 4.07 -0.82 18.62
N GLU A 167 2.87 -0.91 19.18
CA GLU A 167 1.98 -2.05 19.04
C GLU A 167 1.25 -2.05 17.69
N ASN A 168 1.01 -0.88 17.08
CA ASN A 168 0.22 -0.77 15.86
C ASN A 168 1.02 -0.39 14.60
N GLU A 169 2.29 -0.02 14.71
CA GLU A 169 3.05 0.51 13.58
C GLU A 169 3.23 -0.47 12.41
N ASP A 170 3.21 -1.77 12.70
CA ASP A 170 3.30 -2.85 11.71
C ASP A 170 1.97 -3.24 11.06
N THR A 171 0.86 -2.57 11.44
CA THR A 171 -0.46 -2.84 10.86
C THR A 171 -0.48 -2.55 9.38
N PHE A 172 -0.92 -3.51 8.57
CA PHE A 172 -1.21 -3.30 7.16
C PHE A 172 -2.42 -2.36 6.99
N ILE A 173 -2.24 -1.29 6.24
CA ILE A 173 -3.31 -0.33 5.90
C ILE A 173 -3.77 -0.48 4.44
N SER A 174 -3.09 -1.32 3.69
CA SER A 174 -3.52 -1.96 2.45
C SER A 174 -2.66 -3.21 2.25
N PRO A 175 -2.94 -4.11 1.30
CA PRO A 175 -2.25 -5.41 1.24
C PRO A 175 -0.72 -5.36 1.23
N HIS A 176 -0.13 -4.34 0.61
CA HIS A 176 1.32 -4.24 0.46
C HIS A 176 1.97 -3.11 1.26
N PHE A 177 1.21 -2.38 2.07
CA PHE A 177 1.71 -1.20 2.80
C PHE A 177 1.32 -1.19 4.27
N GLN A 178 2.33 -1.02 5.14
CA GLN A 178 2.17 -0.92 6.59
C GLN A 178 2.13 0.54 7.05
N LEU A 179 1.49 0.81 8.20
CA LEU A 179 1.35 2.15 8.78
C LEU A 179 2.70 2.85 8.98
N LYS A 180 3.70 2.14 9.51
CA LYS A 180 5.04 2.69 9.75
C LYS A 180 5.69 3.30 8.51
N SER A 181 5.40 2.77 7.32
CA SER A 181 5.96 3.25 6.06
C SER A 181 5.57 4.69 5.75
N PHE A 182 4.51 5.20 6.38
CA PHE A 182 4.04 6.57 6.18
C PHE A 182 4.38 7.52 7.33
N VAL A 183 4.99 7.03 8.40
CA VAL A 183 5.37 7.86 9.55
C VAL A 183 6.43 8.89 9.13
N SER A 184 6.30 10.11 9.65
CA SER A 184 7.27 11.16 9.38
C SER A 184 8.66 10.77 9.88
N LYS A 185 9.69 11.02 9.07
CA LYS A 185 11.11 10.80 9.42
C LYS A 185 11.65 11.73 10.52
N GLN A 186 10.78 12.60 11.05
CA GLN A 186 11.11 13.41 12.21
C GLN A 186 11.48 12.53 13.42
N ASP A 187 12.53 12.93 14.13
CA ASP A 187 12.91 12.35 15.40
C ASP A 187 11.84 12.58 16.47
N GLY A 188 11.70 11.61 17.37
CA GLY A 188 10.74 11.66 18.47
C GLY A 188 10.31 10.27 18.90
N ASP A 189 9.92 10.17 20.17
CA ASP A 189 9.40 8.94 20.75
C ASP A 189 7.92 8.72 20.39
N TYR A 190 7.41 7.54 20.70
CA TYR A 190 6.00 7.20 20.53
C TYR A 190 5.16 7.80 21.67
N PRO A 191 3.88 8.13 21.42
CA PRO A 191 3.19 7.98 20.14
C PRO A 191 3.64 9.01 19.08
N LYS A 192 3.70 8.57 17.83
CA LYS A 192 3.83 9.44 16.66
C LYS A 192 2.46 9.62 16.03
N TYR A 193 2.35 10.60 15.13
CA TYR A 193 1.06 10.94 14.53
C TYR A 193 1.15 11.06 13.02
N VAL A 194 0.14 10.51 12.36
CA VAL A 194 0.07 10.43 10.90
C VAL A 194 -1.27 10.96 10.41
N VAL A 195 -1.25 11.72 9.31
CA VAL A 195 -2.44 11.99 8.49
C VAL A 195 -2.29 11.16 7.22
N LEU A 196 -3.34 10.44 6.83
CA LEU A 196 -3.41 9.68 5.58
C LEU A 196 -4.77 9.83 4.92
N ARG A 197 -4.79 9.66 3.60
CA ARG A 197 -6.00 9.56 2.79
C ARG A 197 -6.11 8.15 2.23
N GLU A 198 -7.26 7.52 2.42
CA GLU A 198 -7.55 6.16 1.92
C GLU A 198 -7.29 6.06 0.40
N ARG A 199 -7.66 7.10 -0.35
CA ARG A 199 -7.40 7.21 -1.78
C ARG A 199 -5.94 7.09 -2.20
N LEU A 200 -5.01 7.57 -1.36
CA LEU A 200 -3.57 7.42 -1.63
C LEU A 200 -3.19 5.93 -1.59
N LEU A 201 -3.70 5.18 -0.61
CA LEU A 201 -3.39 3.75 -0.46
C LEU A 201 -3.90 2.96 -1.68
N LEU A 202 -5.14 3.23 -2.10
CA LEU A 202 -5.71 2.62 -3.32
C LEU A 202 -4.89 2.95 -4.57
N LYS A 203 -4.44 4.20 -4.70
CA LYS A 203 -3.55 4.60 -5.80
C LYS A 203 -2.24 3.84 -5.77
N LEU A 204 -1.62 3.67 -4.60
CA LEU A 204 -0.35 2.94 -4.44
C LEU A 204 -0.48 1.46 -4.79
N GLU A 205 -1.58 0.81 -4.37
CA GLU A 205 -1.88 -0.57 -4.76
C GLU A 205 -2.06 -0.72 -6.28
N LEU A 206 -2.78 0.21 -6.92
CA LEU A 206 -2.93 0.23 -8.38
C LEU A 206 -1.58 0.46 -9.09
N ILE A 207 -0.74 1.36 -8.59
CA ILE A 207 0.59 1.60 -9.15
C ILE A 207 1.45 0.34 -9.05
N LEU A 208 1.46 -0.32 -7.90
CA LEU A 208 2.19 -1.57 -7.69
C LEU A 208 1.71 -2.68 -8.64
N GLU A 209 0.39 -2.82 -8.82
CA GLU A 209 -0.22 -3.73 -9.80
C GLU A 209 0.29 -3.42 -11.22
N LYS A 210 0.28 -2.15 -11.64
CA LYS A 210 0.74 -1.74 -12.98
C LYS A 210 2.25 -1.88 -13.20
N ILE A 211 3.07 -1.67 -12.17
CA ILE A 211 4.50 -1.92 -12.23
C ILE A 211 4.78 -3.41 -12.48
N ASN A 212 4.10 -4.29 -11.73
CA ASN A 212 4.21 -5.73 -11.92
C ASN A 212 3.68 -6.21 -13.29
N GLU A 213 2.55 -5.67 -13.77
CA GLU A 213 2.03 -5.96 -15.12
C GLU A 213 3.01 -5.58 -16.24
N LYS A 214 3.93 -4.64 -15.97
CA LYS A 214 4.98 -4.21 -16.91
C LYS A 214 6.27 -5.02 -16.80
N GLY A 215 6.31 -6.04 -15.94
CA GLY A 215 7.44 -6.95 -15.79
C GLY A 215 8.44 -6.57 -14.71
N TYR A 216 8.17 -5.51 -13.93
CA TYR A 216 9.00 -5.11 -12.80
C TYR A 216 8.50 -5.81 -11.54
N ALA A 217 9.00 -7.01 -11.30
CA ALA A 217 8.55 -7.85 -10.20
C ALA A 217 8.92 -7.23 -8.84
N CYS A 218 7.90 -6.81 -8.07
CA CYS A 218 8.09 -6.26 -6.73
C CYS A 218 6.86 -6.54 -5.85
N GLY A 219 7.10 -6.97 -4.61
CA GLY A 219 6.01 -7.27 -3.66
C GLY A 219 5.48 -6.06 -2.89
N THR A 220 6.17 -4.93 -2.95
CA THR A 220 5.76 -3.64 -2.38
C THR A 220 6.61 -2.53 -3.00
N LEU A 221 6.24 -1.27 -2.76
CA LEU A 221 7.06 -0.11 -3.07
C LEU A 221 7.69 0.42 -1.78
N HIS A 222 8.96 0.83 -1.87
CA HIS A 222 9.58 1.56 -0.78
C HIS A 222 8.93 2.94 -0.67
N ILE A 223 8.37 3.26 0.50
CA ILE A 223 7.86 4.61 0.79
C ILE A 223 9.01 5.44 1.35
N MET A 224 9.69 6.18 0.48
CA MET A 224 10.80 7.05 0.88
C MET A 224 10.32 8.17 1.80
N SER A 225 9.11 8.66 1.55
CA SER A 225 8.47 9.69 2.36
C SER A 225 6.96 9.61 2.20
N GLY A 226 6.25 9.28 3.29
CA GLY A 226 4.79 9.38 3.37
C GLY A 226 4.34 10.70 3.96
N TYR A 227 3.67 10.66 5.12
CA TYR A 227 3.24 11.86 5.82
C TYR A 227 4.43 12.68 6.34
N ARG A 228 4.31 14.01 6.26
CA ARG A 228 5.23 14.95 6.90
C ARG A 228 4.42 15.82 7.84
N THR A 229 4.83 15.92 9.10
CA THR A 229 4.27 16.95 9.97
C THR A 229 4.54 18.33 9.35
N PRO A 230 3.66 19.34 9.54
CA PRO A 230 3.96 20.71 9.14
C PRO A 230 5.35 21.18 9.61
N TYR A 231 5.73 20.85 10.86
CA TYR A 231 7.04 21.14 11.41
C TYR A 231 8.17 20.49 10.62
N TYR A 232 8.13 19.18 10.41
CA TYR A 232 9.19 18.45 9.70
C TYR A 232 9.29 18.90 8.23
N ASN A 233 8.16 19.13 7.57
CA ASN A 233 8.14 19.61 6.19
C ASN A 233 8.85 20.98 6.07
N LYS A 234 8.63 21.89 7.02
CA LYS A 234 9.34 23.17 7.09
C LYS A 234 10.83 22.97 7.40
N LEU A 235 11.17 22.08 8.33
CA LEU A 235 12.55 21.80 8.74
C LEU A 235 13.43 21.37 7.57
N ILE A 236 12.90 20.55 6.66
CA ILE A 236 13.61 20.10 5.45
C ILE A 236 13.49 21.07 4.26
N GLY A 237 13.03 22.31 4.49
CA GLY A 237 12.97 23.36 3.47
C GLY A 237 11.88 23.19 2.41
N ASN A 238 10.87 22.35 2.64
CA ASN A 238 9.78 22.13 1.67
C ASN A 238 8.68 23.20 1.76
N VAL A 239 7.92 23.33 0.68
CA VAL A 239 6.81 24.29 0.59
C VAL A 239 5.66 23.95 1.53
N LYS A 240 5.01 24.99 2.08
CA LYS A 240 3.95 24.86 3.10
C LYS A 240 2.73 24.05 2.63
N TYR A 241 2.38 24.14 1.34
CA TYR A 241 1.22 23.46 0.75
C TYR A 241 1.58 22.11 0.08
N SER A 242 2.67 21.48 0.50
CA SER A 242 3.02 20.13 0.05
C SER A 242 1.93 19.13 0.43
N ARG A 243 1.54 18.26 -0.51
CA ARG A 243 0.50 17.25 -0.28
C ARG A 243 0.88 16.18 0.75
N HIS A 244 2.16 16.02 1.07
CA HIS A 244 2.62 15.17 2.17
C HIS A 244 2.06 15.62 3.54
N VAL A 245 1.83 16.92 3.73
CA VAL A 245 1.35 17.50 4.99
C VAL A 245 -0.14 17.18 5.24
N TRP A 246 -0.88 16.80 4.20
CA TRP A 246 -2.30 16.39 4.28
C TRP A 246 -2.51 14.89 4.00
N GLY A 247 -1.45 14.08 4.13
CA GLY A 247 -1.54 12.63 4.00
C GLY A 247 -1.93 12.12 2.62
N GLY A 248 -1.82 12.97 1.61
CA GLY A 248 -2.28 12.68 0.26
C GLY A 248 -1.17 12.44 -0.74
N ALA A 249 0.09 12.30 -0.30
CA ALA A 249 1.24 12.11 -1.17
C ALA A 249 2.21 11.07 -0.61
N ALA A 250 2.95 10.44 -1.52
CA ALA A 250 4.06 9.55 -1.22
C ALA A 250 5.18 9.73 -2.25
N ASP A 251 6.42 9.62 -1.78
CA ASP A 251 7.60 9.47 -2.62
C ASP A 251 8.00 7.99 -2.61
N ILE A 252 8.05 7.35 -3.77
CA ILE A 252 8.11 5.90 -3.94
C ILE A 252 9.22 5.43 -4.88
N PHE A 253 9.69 4.21 -4.68
CA PHE A 253 10.58 3.49 -5.60
C PHE A 253 10.50 1.96 -5.43
N VAL A 254 11.06 1.22 -6.38
CA VAL A 254 11.26 -0.24 -6.31
C VAL A 254 12.62 -0.52 -5.67
N ASP A 255 12.66 -1.40 -4.67
CA ASP A 255 13.81 -1.69 -3.79
C ASP A 255 13.76 -3.18 -3.42
N VAL A 256 14.18 -4.04 -4.36
CA VAL A 256 14.01 -5.49 -4.26
C VAL A 256 15.35 -6.20 -4.19
N ASN A 257 16.32 -5.82 -5.02
CA ASN A 257 17.57 -6.58 -5.13
C ASN A 257 18.80 -5.71 -5.48
N PRO A 258 19.65 -5.36 -4.49
CA PRO A 258 19.47 -5.62 -3.06
C PRO A 258 18.38 -4.72 -2.45
N ARG A 259 17.76 -5.18 -1.36
CA ARG A 259 16.87 -4.32 -0.57
C ARG A 259 17.70 -3.46 0.39
N ASP A 260 18.24 -2.35 -0.10
CA ASP A 260 19.20 -1.51 0.62
C ASP A 260 18.70 -0.07 0.87
N GLY A 261 17.45 0.23 0.50
CA GLY A 261 16.87 1.56 0.65
C GLY A 261 17.23 2.51 -0.49
N MET A 262 17.76 1.99 -1.59
CA MET A 262 17.92 2.70 -2.85
C MET A 262 17.02 2.09 -3.93
N MET A 263 16.72 2.88 -4.96
CA MET A 263 15.98 2.39 -6.12
C MET A 263 16.82 1.35 -6.87
N ASP A 264 16.18 0.26 -7.31
CA ASP A 264 16.78 -0.72 -8.22
C ASP A 264 17.10 -0.09 -9.59
N ASP A 265 18.11 -0.62 -10.27
CA ASP A 265 18.40 -0.30 -11.68
C ASP A 265 17.34 -0.96 -12.58
N LEU A 266 16.28 -0.19 -12.90
CA LEU A 266 15.11 -0.67 -13.62
C LEU A 266 15.35 -0.70 -15.14
N ASN A 267 16.24 0.16 -15.65
CA ASN A 267 16.57 0.19 -17.07
C ASN A 267 17.72 -0.77 -17.45
N GLN A 268 18.39 -1.36 -16.46
CA GLN A 268 19.48 -2.33 -16.59
C GLN A 268 20.73 -1.74 -17.26
N ASP A 269 21.00 -0.45 -17.06
CA ASP A 269 22.18 0.23 -17.62
C ASP A 269 23.41 0.24 -16.69
N GLY A 270 23.26 -0.32 -15.48
CA GLY A 270 24.28 -0.40 -14.44
C GLY A 270 24.37 0.84 -13.53
N GLN A 271 23.45 1.82 -13.65
CA GLN A 271 23.50 3.07 -12.90
C GLN A 271 22.15 3.44 -12.28
N ILE A 272 22.07 3.45 -10.94
CA ILE A 272 20.88 3.92 -10.21
C ILE A 272 20.75 5.45 -10.35
N ASN A 273 19.84 5.91 -11.21
CA ASN A 273 19.67 7.32 -11.56
C ASN A 273 18.23 7.71 -11.92
N TYR A 274 18.02 8.92 -12.43
CA TYR A 274 16.67 9.44 -12.69
C TYR A 274 15.95 8.74 -13.85
N HIS A 275 16.67 8.04 -14.73
CA HIS A 275 16.09 7.23 -15.80
C HIS A 275 15.36 5.99 -15.26
N ASP A 276 15.75 5.46 -14.10
CA ASP A 276 14.99 4.41 -13.42
C ASP A 276 13.66 4.94 -12.89
N ALA A 277 13.67 6.14 -12.31
CA ALA A 277 12.45 6.78 -11.84
C ALA A 277 11.53 7.18 -13.00
N GLU A 278 12.09 7.52 -14.16
CA GLU A 278 11.35 7.81 -15.40
C GLU A 278 10.50 6.61 -15.84
N ILE A 279 10.97 5.37 -15.67
CA ILE A 279 10.18 4.15 -15.97
C ILE A 279 8.91 4.11 -15.14
N ILE A 280 9.00 4.27 -13.81
CA ILE A 280 7.84 4.26 -12.93
C ILE A 280 6.91 5.44 -13.27
N TYR A 281 7.48 6.62 -13.50
CA TYR A 281 6.72 7.80 -13.91
C TYR A 281 5.90 7.52 -15.18
N ASP A 282 6.52 6.96 -16.21
CA ASP A 282 5.89 6.65 -17.49
C ASP A 282 4.73 5.66 -17.35
N ILE A 283 4.89 4.64 -16.51
CA ILE A 283 3.83 3.68 -16.21
C ILE A 283 2.62 4.41 -15.62
N ILE A 284 2.85 5.35 -14.71
CA ILE A 284 1.80 6.11 -14.04
C ILE A 284 1.17 7.15 -14.98
N ASP A 285 1.96 7.88 -15.76
CA ASP A 285 1.46 8.91 -16.67
C ASP A 285 0.56 8.30 -17.76
N LYS A 286 0.89 7.09 -18.24
CA LYS A 286 0.07 6.32 -19.22
C LYS A 286 -1.32 5.91 -18.69
N MET A 287 -1.56 5.99 -17.37
CA MET A 287 -2.88 5.77 -16.79
C MET A 287 -3.78 7.01 -16.85
N TYR A 288 -3.23 8.22 -17.04
CA TYR A 288 -4.05 9.43 -17.13
C TYR A 288 -5.00 9.39 -18.33
N GLY A 289 -6.23 9.87 -18.13
CA GLY A 289 -7.30 9.81 -19.13
C GLY A 289 -7.99 8.45 -19.24
N ARG A 290 -7.57 7.43 -18.46
CA ARG A 290 -8.29 6.16 -18.37
C ARG A 290 -9.41 6.26 -17.32
N PRO A 291 -10.63 5.74 -17.58
CA PRO A 291 -11.74 5.80 -16.63
C PRO A 291 -11.40 5.22 -15.25
N PHE A 292 -10.69 4.09 -15.20
CA PHE A 292 -10.30 3.44 -13.94
C PHE A 292 -9.32 4.28 -13.09
N TYR A 293 -8.71 5.32 -13.66
CA TYR A 293 -7.71 6.16 -13.00
C TYR A 293 -8.21 7.56 -12.64
N GLU A 294 -9.43 7.91 -13.05
CA GLU A 294 -9.99 9.26 -12.90
C GLU A 294 -10.01 9.73 -11.44
N MET A 295 -10.39 8.85 -10.51
CA MET A 295 -10.41 9.17 -9.09
C MET A 295 -9.00 9.41 -8.50
N PHE A 296 -7.95 8.88 -9.12
CA PHE A 296 -6.56 8.92 -8.62
C PHE A 296 -5.73 10.08 -9.20
N ILE A 297 -6.35 10.99 -9.95
CA ILE A 297 -5.68 12.15 -10.54
C ILE A 297 -5.00 12.98 -9.44
N GLY A 298 -3.75 13.37 -9.71
CA GLY A 298 -3.01 14.28 -8.85
C GLY A 298 -1.67 14.73 -9.44
N GLY A 299 -0.76 15.12 -8.55
CA GLY A 299 0.64 15.36 -8.83
C GLY A 299 1.38 14.07 -9.17
N LEU A 300 2.32 14.20 -10.10
CA LEU A 300 3.26 13.16 -10.49
C LEU A 300 4.56 13.84 -10.92
N GLY A 301 5.70 13.41 -10.39
CA GLY A 301 7.01 13.90 -10.82
C GLY A 301 8.07 12.87 -10.51
N TRP A 302 9.16 12.85 -11.26
CA TRP A 302 10.30 11.99 -10.99
C TRP A 302 11.51 12.84 -10.66
N TYR A 303 12.27 12.40 -9.68
CA TYR A 303 13.34 13.19 -9.11
C TYR A 303 14.67 12.48 -9.27
N ARG A 304 15.68 13.27 -9.62
CA ARG A 304 17.06 12.84 -9.61
C ARG A 304 17.58 12.60 -8.19
N ARG A 305 18.60 11.77 -8.11
CA ARG A 305 19.44 11.60 -6.92
C ARG A 305 20.00 12.95 -6.44
N THR A 306 20.10 13.10 -5.12
CA THR A 306 20.82 14.18 -4.44
C THR A 306 21.82 13.58 -3.44
N LEU A 307 22.48 14.42 -2.65
CA LEU A 307 23.29 13.95 -1.51
C LEU A 307 22.43 13.35 -0.40
N SER A 308 21.16 13.72 -0.32
CA SER A 308 20.27 13.32 0.77
C SER A 308 19.42 12.07 0.45
N HIS A 309 19.25 11.73 -0.83
CA HIS A 309 18.41 10.61 -1.25
C HIS A 309 18.74 10.13 -2.68
N GLY A 310 18.36 8.88 -3.00
CA GLY A 310 18.36 8.31 -4.34
C GLY A 310 17.29 8.90 -5.28
N PRO A 311 17.18 8.42 -6.52
CA PRO A 311 16.07 8.78 -7.40
C PRO A 311 14.76 8.21 -6.87
N PHE A 312 13.64 8.89 -7.13
CA PHE A 312 12.31 8.46 -6.69
C PHE A 312 11.21 9.07 -7.55
N VAL A 313 9.99 8.54 -7.43
CA VAL A 313 8.78 9.11 -8.04
C VAL A 313 7.86 9.65 -6.96
N HIS A 314 7.44 10.91 -7.11
CA HIS A 314 6.40 11.50 -6.31
C HIS A 314 5.03 11.22 -6.90
N VAL A 315 4.07 10.84 -6.06
CA VAL A 315 2.65 10.78 -6.40
C VAL A 315 1.79 11.43 -5.34
N ASP A 316 0.70 12.05 -5.76
CA ASP A 316 -0.34 12.46 -4.83
C ASP A 316 -1.76 12.31 -5.40
N VAL A 317 -2.77 12.53 -4.55
CA VAL A 317 -4.20 12.46 -4.88
C VAL A 317 -4.87 13.83 -4.76
N ARG A 318 -4.22 14.90 -5.26
CA ARG A 318 -4.74 16.28 -5.14
C ARG A 318 -6.01 16.57 -5.95
N GLY A 319 -6.44 15.65 -6.80
CA GLY A 319 -7.66 15.77 -7.61
C GLY A 319 -7.49 16.59 -8.91
N PHE A 320 -6.29 17.10 -9.20
CA PHE A 320 -5.98 17.78 -10.45
C PHE A 320 -4.56 17.47 -10.90
N ARG A 321 -4.35 17.46 -12.22
CA ARG A 321 -3.05 17.12 -12.82
C ARG A 321 -2.01 18.19 -12.46
N ALA A 322 -0.87 17.75 -11.93
CA ALA A 322 0.32 18.57 -11.78
C ALA A 322 1.57 17.73 -12.12
N ARG A 323 2.58 18.36 -12.71
CA ARG A 323 3.82 17.71 -13.19
C ARG A 323 5.01 18.59 -12.86
N TRP A 324 6.16 17.96 -12.59
CA TRP A 324 7.43 18.63 -12.35
C TRP A 324 8.58 17.63 -12.47
#